data_AF-A0A2N3AJW7-F1
#
_entry.id   AF-A0A2N3AJW7-F1
#
_cell.length_a   1.000
_cell.length_b   1.000
_cell.length_c   1.000
_cell.angle_alpha   90.00
_cell.angle_beta   90.00
_cell.angle_gamma   90.00
#
_symmetry.space_group_name_H-M   'P 1'
#
loop_
_entity.id
_entity.type
_entity.pdbx_description
1 polymer ?
#
loop_
_entity_poly.entity_id
_entity_poly.type
_entity_poly.pdbx_seq_one_letter_code
_entity_poly.pdbx_strand_id
1 'polypeptide(L)'
;MSIKAVGKYLPISARKGRQVLDIIRGKNAGEALLTMKFLPNRSAKMVYNVLNSAIYNAQNNNDINVEDLYISEAYADEGPITITIIVDHKGEGK
;
A
#
# COMPACT_ATOMS: atom_id res chain seq x y z
N MET A 1 6.83 3.92 13.67
CA MET A 1 5.99 5.04 13.22
C MET A 1 5.16 4.56 12.03
N SER A 2 3.85 4.81 12.03
CA SER A 2 2.92 4.31 11.02
C SER A 2 2.40 5.41 10.11
N ILE A 3 2.48 5.22 8.80
CA ILE A 3 1.99 6.13 7.77
C ILE A 3 0.84 5.47 7.04
N LYS A 4 -0.28 6.18 6.90
CA LYS A 4 -1.49 5.67 6.27
C LYS A 4 -1.80 6.43 4.97
N ALA A 5 -2.21 5.68 3.95
CA ALA A 5 -2.84 6.24 2.75
C ALA A 5 -4.19 5.55 2.49
N VAL A 6 -5.16 6.34 2.00
CA VAL A 6 -6.51 5.85 1.69
C VAL A 6 -6.94 6.35 0.33
N GLY A 7 -7.21 5.42 -0.60
CA GLY A 7 -7.93 5.70 -1.83
C GLY A 7 -9.43 5.54 -1.59
N LYS A 8 -10.23 6.56 -1.90
CA LYS A 8 -11.71 6.55 -1.77
C LYS A 8 -12.36 6.53 -3.15
N TYR A 9 -13.58 5.99 -3.23
CA TYR A 9 -14.41 5.96 -4.45
C TYR A 9 -13.76 5.20 -5.62
N LEU A 10 -13.09 4.08 -5.33
CA LEU A 10 -12.41 3.31 -6.37
C LEU A 10 -13.38 2.44 -7.18
N PRO A 11 -13.33 2.42 -8.52
CA PRO A 11 -14.30 1.68 -9.35
C PRO A 11 -13.94 0.20 -9.49
N ILE A 12 -13.80 -0.51 -8.36
CA ILE A 12 -13.58 -1.96 -8.25
C ILE A 12 -14.35 -2.56 -7.08
N SER A 13 -14.73 -3.83 -7.13
CA SER A 13 -15.30 -4.48 -5.95
C SER A 13 -14.23 -4.69 -4.87
N ALA A 14 -14.63 -4.55 -3.60
CA ALA A 14 -13.74 -4.75 -2.45
C ALA A 14 -13.05 -6.12 -2.51
N ARG A 15 -13.79 -7.18 -2.91
CA ARG A 15 -13.23 -8.53 -3.13
C ARG A 15 -12.02 -8.54 -4.07
N LYS A 16 -12.10 -7.86 -5.23
CA LYS A 16 -11.00 -7.81 -6.20
C LYS A 16 -9.81 -6.99 -5.66
N GLY A 17 -10.09 -5.96 -4.85
CA GLY A 17 -9.06 -5.21 -4.13
C GLY A 17 -8.32 -6.08 -3.12
N ARG A 18 -9.06 -6.80 -2.25
CA ARG A 18 -8.49 -7.70 -1.22
C ARG A 18 -7.53 -8.72 -1.81
N GLN A 19 -7.90 -9.38 -2.91
CA GLN A 19 -7.05 -10.36 -3.60
C GLN A 19 -5.68 -9.81 -3.99
N VAL A 20 -5.60 -8.52 -4.35
CA VAL A 20 -4.34 -7.88 -4.73
C VAL A 20 -3.58 -7.39 -3.49
N LEU A 21 -4.29 -6.87 -2.49
CA LEU A 21 -3.71 -6.40 -1.22
C LEU A 21 -3.05 -7.54 -0.44
N ASP A 22 -3.62 -8.75 -0.50
CA ASP A 22 -3.07 -9.93 0.15
C ASP A 22 -1.67 -10.31 -0.40
N ILE A 23 -1.36 -9.95 -1.65
CA ILE A 23 -0.05 -10.23 -2.27
C ILE A 23 1.06 -9.36 -1.66
N ILE A 24 0.74 -8.15 -1.22
CA ILE A 24 1.71 -7.15 -0.76
C ILE A 24 1.77 -7.00 0.75
N ARG A 25 0.80 -7.55 1.48
CA ARG A 25 0.78 -7.48 2.96
C ARG A 25 2.04 -8.15 3.52
N GLY A 26 2.73 -7.47 4.43
CA GLY A 26 3.96 -7.94 5.06
C GLY A 26 5.23 -7.80 4.19
N LYS A 27 5.11 -7.34 2.93
CA LYS A 27 6.27 -7.11 2.06
C LYS A 27 6.92 -5.76 2.31
N ASN A 28 8.16 -5.64 1.85
CA ASN A 28 8.83 -4.34 1.76
C ASN A 28 8.11 -3.42 0.77
N ALA A 29 8.07 -2.12 1.06
CA ALA A 29 7.37 -1.14 0.24
C ALA A 29 7.92 -1.07 -1.20
N GLY A 30 9.23 -1.18 -1.39
CA GLY A 30 9.88 -1.22 -2.70
C GLY A 30 9.52 -2.47 -3.50
N GLU A 31 9.56 -3.65 -2.88
CA GLU A 31 9.16 -4.91 -3.52
C GLU A 31 7.67 -4.90 -3.90
N ALA A 32 6.83 -4.36 -3.03
CA ALA A 32 5.39 -4.24 -3.27
C ALA A 32 5.09 -3.30 -4.45
N LEU A 33 5.81 -2.18 -4.60
CA LEU A 33 5.67 -1.30 -5.76
C LEU A 33 5.98 -2.03 -7.08
N LEU A 34 7.09 -2.78 -7.12
CA LEU A 34 7.47 -3.56 -8.30
C LEU A 34 6.42 -4.62 -8.61
N THR A 35 5.97 -5.36 -7.59
CA THR A 35 4.94 -6.40 -7.73
C THR A 35 3.66 -5.80 -8.33
N MET A 36 3.18 -4.67 -7.79
CA MET A 36 1.96 -4.02 -8.27
C MET A 36 2.11 -3.41 -9.67
N LYS A 37 3.31 -2.96 -10.04
CA LYS A 37 3.59 -2.38 -11.35
C LYS A 37 3.48 -3.40 -12.49
N PHE A 38 3.90 -4.64 -12.24
CA PHE A 38 3.96 -5.69 -13.27
C PHE A 38 2.82 -6.72 -13.17
N LEU A 39 1.95 -6.64 -12.15
CA LEU A 39 0.82 -7.54 -12.01
C LEU A 39 -0.23 -7.26 -13.11
N PRO A 40 -0.62 -8.24 -13.95
CA PRO A 40 -1.60 -8.07 -15.02
C PRO A 40 -3.04 -8.07 -14.47
N ASN A 41 -3.34 -7.16 -13.54
CA ASN A 41 -4.64 -7.02 -12.91
C ASN A 41 -5.02 -5.53 -12.83
N ARG A 42 -6.25 -5.18 -13.25
CA ARG A 42 -6.77 -3.81 -13.18
C ARG A 42 -6.74 -3.23 -11.76
N SER A 43 -7.00 -4.06 -10.75
CA SER A 43 -6.95 -3.65 -9.34
C SER A 43 -5.54 -3.28 -8.88
N ALA A 44 -4.50 -3.86 -9.49
CA ALA A 44 -3.10 -3.56 -9.17
C ALA A 44 -2.75 -2.10 -9.40
N LYS A 45 -3.24 -1.50 -10.50
CA LYS A 45 -3.01 -0.08 -10.80
C LYS A 45 -3.58 0.84 -9.71
N MET A 46 -4.72 0.49 -9.13
CA MET A 46 -5.34 1.31 -8.06
C MET A 46 -4.57 1.18 -6.76
N VAL A 47 -4.21 -0.06 -6.38
CA VAL A 47 -3.39 -0.35 -5.21
C VAL A 47 -2.01 0.32 -5.33
N TYR A 48 -1.39 0.29 -6.51
CA TYR A 48 -0.13 0.96 -6.82
C TYR A 48 -0.20 2.46 -6.50
N ASN A 49 -1.24 3.15 -6.94
CA ASN A 49 -1.38 4.59 -6.70
C ASN A 49 -1.51 4.91 -5.20
N VAL A 50 -2.27 4.11 -4.45
CA VAL A 50 -2.43 4.28 -3.00
C VAL A 50 -1.12 4.00 -2.28
N LEU A 51 -0.40 2.93 -2.66
CA LEU A 51 0.90 2.58 -2.09
C LEU A 51 1.94 3.67 -2.37
N ASN A 52 2.00 4.16 -3.61
CA ASN A 52 2.91 5.24 -4.00
C ASN A 52 2.64 6.51 -3.19
N SER A 53 1.37 6.83 -2.90
CA SER A 53 1.01 7.94 -2.02
C SER A 53 1.46 7.71 -0.58
N ALA A 54 1.35 6.48 -0.05
CA ALA A 54 1.83 6.15 1.29
C ALA A 54 3.35 6.36 1.41
N ILE A 55 4.10 5.89 0.41
CA ILE A 55 5.57 6.02 0.35
C ILE A 55 5.96 7.48 0.20
N TYR A 56 5.32 8.23 -0.69
CA TYR A 56 5.57 9.67 -0.84
C TYR A 56 5.36 10.43 0.49
N ASN A 57 4.29 10.12 1.21
CA ASN A 57 4.04 10.74 2.52
C ASN A 57 5.13 10.37 3.54
N ALA A 58 5.58 9.12 3.55
CA ALA A 58 6.65 8.68 4.44
C ALA A 58 8.01 9.33 4.10
N GLN A 59 8.31 9.54 2.82
CA GLN A 59 9.54 10.23 2.41
C GLN A 59 9.48 11.72 2.71
N ASN A 60 8.43 12.40 2.26
CA ASN A 60 8.38 13.87 2.28
C ASN A 60 8.10 14.46 3.66
N ASN A 61 7.30 13.79 4.49
CA ASN A 61 6.89 14.33 5.79
C ASN A 61 7.68 13.74 6.96
N ASN A 62 8.36 12.61 6.75
CA ASN A 62 9.03 11.88 7.82
C ASN A 62 10.50 11.56 7.52
N ASP A 63 11.02 11.92 6.34
CA ASP A 63 12.40 11.66 5.88
C ASP A 63 12.81 10.17 6.00
N ILE A 64 11.87 9.25 5.79
CA ILE A 64 12.11 7.80 5.87
C ILE A 64 12.49 7.25 4.50
N ASN A 65 13.55 6.43 4.44
CA ASN A 65 13.93 5.72 3.22
C ASN A 65 12.94 4.61 2.88
N VAL A 66 12.68 4.41 1.58
CA VAL A 66 11.73 3.39 1.10
C VAL A 66 12.14 1.98 1.48
N GLU A 67 13.45 1.73 1.56
CA GLU A 67 14.01 0.42 1.92
C GLU A 67 13.68 0.01 3.35
N ASP A 68 13.45 0.99 4.23
CA ASP A 68 13.10 0.75 5.63
C ASP A 68 11.59 0.69 5.86
N LEU A 69 10.78 0.84 4.81
CA LEU A 69 9.32 0.76 4.89
C LEU A 69 8.82 -0.64 4.57
N TYR A 70 7.84 -1.10 5.35
CA TYR A 70 7.11 -2.33 5.07
C TYR A 70 5.61 -2.11 5.22
N ILE A 71 4.82 -2.91 4.49
CA ILE A 71 3.36 -2.83 4.55
C ILE A 71 2.90 -3.66 5.74
N SER A 72 2.53 -2.99 6.84
CA SER A 72 1.99 -3.65 8.02
C SER A 72 0.54 -4.09 7.80
N GLU A 73 -0.30 -3.18 7.29
CA GLU A 73 -1.70 -3.45 7.04
C GLU A 73 -2.13 -2.99 5.65
N ALA A 74 -2.99 -3.79 5.03
CA ALA A 74 -3.56 -3.51 3.71
C ALA A 74 -4.94 -4.16 3.61
N TYR A 75 -5.98 -3.34 3.46
CA TYR A 75 -7.37 -3.82 3.46
C TYR A 75 -8.28 -2.96 2.57
N ALA A 76 -9.43 -3.53 2.21
CA ALA A 76 -10.46 -2.87 1.41
C ALA A 76 -11.84 -3.14 2.00
N ASP A 77 -12.64 -2.09 2.15
CA ASP A 77 -13.95 -2.12 2.81
C ASP A 77 -15.10 -1.94 1.82
N GLU A 78 -16.28 -2.42 2.22
CA GLU A 78 -17.53 -2.30 1.45
C GLU A 78 -18.31 -1.04 1.88
N GLY A 79 -18.85 -0.30 0.90
CA GLY A 79 -19.34 1.08 1.05
C GLY A 79 -18.93 1.92 -0.17
N PRO A 80 -18.67 3.24 -0.05
CA PRO A 80 -17.77 3.90 -0.98
C PRO A 80 -16.47 3.09 -0.97
N ILE A 81 -16.14 2.42 -2.07
CA ILE A 81 -15.03 1.48 -2.07
C ILE A 81 -13.75 2.21 -1.67
N THR A 82 -13.15 1.75 -0.57
CA THR A 82 -11.88 2.24 -0.05
C THR A 82 -10.80 1.17 -0.18
N ILE A 83 -9.58 1.61 -0.46
CA ILE A 83 -8.36 0.83 -0.24
C ILE A 83 -7.54 1.61 0.77
N THR A 84 -7.19 0.95 1.87
CA THR A 84 -6.31 1.49 2.90
C THR A 84 -5.00 0.71 2.91
N ILE A 85 -3.89 1.42 2.90
CA ILE A 85 -2.54 0.86 3.06
C ILE A 85 -1.86 1.61 4.19
N ILE A 86 -1.29 0.86 5.13
CA ILE A 86 -0.48 1.36 6.22
C ILE A 86 0.93 0.83 6.00
N VAL A 87 1.88 1.75 5.94
CA VAL A 87 3.31 1.45 5.89
C VAL A 87 3.95 1.85 7.20
N ASP A 88 4.73 0.93 7.74
CA ASP A 88 5.46 1.14 8.97
C ASP A 88 6.95 1.16 8.67
N HIS A 89 7.67 1.95 9.45
CA HIS A 89 9.13 1.91 9.46
C HIS A 89 9.59 0.67 10.25
N LYS A 90 10.43 -0.17 9.63
CA LYS A 90 11.21 -1.18 10.33
C LYS A 90 12.18 -0.42 11.23
N GLY A 91 11.85 -0.27 12.51
CA GLY A 91 12.79 0.29 13.47
C GLY A 91 14.08 -0.54 13.44
N GLU A 92 15.22 0.14 13.49
CA GLU A 92 16.51 -0.52 13.68
C GLU A 92 16.45 -1.34 14.97
N GLY A 93 16.30 -2.66 14.82
CA GLY A 93 16.72 -3.57 15.85
C GLY A 93 18.22 -3.41 15.99
N LYS A 94 18.66 -2.95 17.17
CA LYS A 94 20.06 -3.10 17.59
C LYS A 94 20.49 -4.56 17.52
#